data_AF-A0A9E2L3L1-F1
#
_entry.id   AF-A0A9E2L3L1-F1
#
_cell.length_a   1.000
_cell.length_b   1.000
_cell.length_c   1.000
_cell.angle_alpha   90.00
_cell.angle_beta   90.00
_cell.angle_gamma   90.00
#
_symmetry.space_group_name_H-M   'P 1'
#
loop_
_entity.id
_entity.type
_entity.pdbx_description
1 polymer ?
#
loop_
_entity_poly.entity_id
_entity_poly.type
_entity_poly.pdbx_seq_one_letter_code
_entity_poly.pdbx_strand_id
1 'polypeptide(L)'
;MKKQLILACLLFFLLITGSVSQVVAAETRGDTLFNEAYTEVQVLINEIDRTSQYYNYIPAVDHFLDAVADEGIASSKKLSSQRNEALELLKQQLDDLYEERRVARLEYEDLYTQYLTEGKFAALEALEQKYKGQVEGFDNQERTFRNTYDQTVTTAAQKLWNLYNNLTLTVEGTKMDVLAAEQIYHKCQEAEELLFKATEAQKNSQAGKELQTAVNDARAALNGETFEVSAFVKMLEAFLQYIEAFTRETTGIGDAVLSEVHSDVYTVNGVLLLYAVTRNEAAQILPAGLYVIGNSKVWLP
;
A
#
# COMPACT_ATOMS: atom_id res chain seq x y z
N MET A 1 -5.25 44.08 -65.49
CA MET A 1 -4.24 43.08 -65.08
C MET A 1 -3.47 43.46 -63.81
N LYS A 2 -2.82 44.64 -63.69
CA LYS A 2 -2.05 45.02 -62.47
C LYS A 2 -2.84 44.97 -61.15
N LYS A 3 -4.11 45.40 -61.13
CA LYS A 3 -4.95 45.37 -59.91
C LYS A 3 -5.39 43.96 -59.49
N GLN A 4 -5.55 43.03 -60.44
CA GLN A 4 -5.91 41.64 -60.14
C GLN A 4 -4.70 40.83 -59.64
N LEU A 5 -3.49 41.16 -60.12
CA LEU A 5 -2.25 40.58 -59.63
C LEU A 5 -1.97 41.00 -58.16
N ILE A 6 -2.16 42.29 -57.84
CA ILE A 6 -1.99 42.81 -56.48
C ILE A 6 -3.04 42.23 -55.52
N LEU A 7 -4.29 42.04 -55.98
CA LEU A 7 -5.35 41.43 -55.16
C LEU A 7 -5.10 39.93 -54.92
N ALA A 8 -4.55 39.22 -55.91
CA ALA A 8 -4.12 37.82 -55.75
C ALA A 8 -2.92 37.70 -54.80
N CYS A 9 -1.94 38.63 -54.87
CA CYS A 9 -0.82 38.69 -53.92
C CYS A 9 -1.30 38.97 -52.48
N LEU A 10 -2.26 39.88 -52.29
CA LEU A 10 -2.85 40.18 -50.97
C LEU A 10 -3.65 39.01 -50.39
N LEU A 11 -4.42 38.30 -51.23
CA LEU A 11 -5.16 37.10 -50.82
C LEU A 11 -4.21 35.93 -50.49
N PHE A 12 -3.08 35.81 -51.19
CA PHE A 12 -2.07 34.80 -50.92
C PHE A 12 -1.28 35.09 -49.64
N PHE A 13 -0.95 36.37 -49.38
CA PHE A 13 -0.37 36.80 -48.10
C PHE A 13 -1.28 36.48 -46.90
N LEU A 14 -2.60 36.61 -47.05
CA LEU A 14 -3.59 36.25 -46.02
C LEU A 14 -3.78 34.72 -45.83
N LEU A 15 -3.42 33.90 -46.82
CA LEU A 15 -3.47 32.44 -46.73
C LEU A 15 -2.16 31.83 -46.20
N ILE A 16 -1.03 32.53 -46.31
CA ILE A 16 0.28 32.12 -45.75
C ILE A 16 0.48 32.61 -44.31
N THR A 17 -0.32 33.57 -43.85
CA THR A 17 -0.51 33.81 -42.41
C THR A 17 -1.36 32.69 -41.81
N GLY A 18 -0.88 31.44 -41.93
CA GLY A 18 -1.24 30.39 -41.01
C GLY A 18 -1.03 30.94 -39.61
N SER A 19 -2.13 31.02 -38.87
CA SER A 19 -2.25 31.56 -37.53
C SER A 19 -0.97 31.31 -36.75
N VAL A 20 -0.33 32.40 -36.29
CA VAL A 20 0.73 32.35 -35.28
C VAL A 20 0.05 31.87 -34.00
N SER A 21 -0.15 30.57 -33.90
CA SER A 21 -0.58 29.93 -32.67
C SER A 21 0.54 30.19 -31.67
N GLN A 22 0.25 30.99 -30.65
CA GLN A 22 1.05 30.99 -29.43
C GLN A 22 1.34 29.53 -29.08
N VAL A 23 2.59 29.23 -28.74
CA VAL A 23 3.05 27.91 -28.30
C VAL A 23 2.38 27.60 -26.96
N VAL A 24 1.10 27.27 -27.02
CA VAL A 24 0.43 26.50 -25.98
C VAL A 24 0.87 25.08 -26.27
N ALA A 25 1.66 24.50 -25.38
CA ALA A 25 1.84 23.05 -25.37
C ALA A 25 0.43 22.46 -25.25
N ALA A 26 -0.15 22.07 -26.39
CA ALA A 26 -1.47 21.46 -26.41
C ALA A 26 -1.42 20.25 -25.48
N GLU A 27 -2.38 20.13 -24.56
CA GLU A 27 -2.58 18.93 -23.76
C GLU A 27 -2.68 17.75 -24.72
N THR A 28 -1.63 16.94 -24.80
CA THR A 28 -1.63 15.80 -25.70
C THR A 28 -2.46 14.67 -25.08
N ARG A 29 -2.78 13.64 -25.87
CA ARG A 29 -3.41 12.43 -25.31
C ARG A 29 -2.55 11.84 -24.19
N GLY A 30 -1.22 11.84 -24.37
CA GLY A 30 -0.26 11.45 -23.35
C GLY A 30 -0.44 12.23 -22.04
N ASP A 31 -0.59 13.56 -22.09
CA ASP A 31 -0.82 14.38 -20.90
C ASP A 31 -2.12 14.02 -20.17
N THR A 32 -3.21 13.78 -20.91
CA THR A 32 -4.48 13.32 -20.31
C THR A 32 -4.29 12.01 -19.57
N LEU A 33 -3.69 11.01 -20.23
CA LEU A 33 -3.43 9.69 -19.64
C LEU A 33 -2.50 9.78 -18.43
N PHE A 34 -1.49 10.65 -18.49
CA PHE A 34 -0.55 10.85 -17.39
C PHE A 34 -1.25 11.46 -16.18
N ASN A 35 -2.03 12.52 -16.38
CA ASN A 35 -2.72 13.21 -15.29
C ASN A 35 -3.75 12.30 -14.60
N GLU A 36 -4.48 11.50 -15.38
CA GLU A 36 -5.39 10.48 -14.86
C GLU A 36 -4.63 9.46 -14.00
N ALA A 37 -3.62 8.79 -14.56
CA ALA A 37 -2.84 7.78 -13.84
C ALA A 37 -2.13 8.36 -12.61
N TYR A 38 -1.62 9.58 -12.70
CA TYR A 38 -0.96 10.26 -11.59
C TYR A 38 -1.95 10.53 -10.45
N THR A 39 -3.16 11.00 -10.77
CA THR A 39 -4.20 11.26 -9.78
C THR A 39 -4.57 9.99 -9.03
N GLU A 40 -4.80 8.88 -9.74
CA GLU A 40 -5.13 7.59 -9.14
C GLU A 40 -4.01 7.08 -8.22
N VAL A 41 -2.75 7.21 -8.64
CA VAL A 41 -1.60 6.88 -7.78
C VAL A 41 -1.56 7.75 -6.52
N GLN A 42 -1.82 9.06 -6.62
CA GLN A 42 -1.83 9.94 -5.45
C GLN A 42 -2.98 9.62 -4.48
N VAL A 43 -4.16 9.27 -5.01
CA VAL A 43 -5.29 8.82 -4.18
C VAL A 43 -4.88 7.58 -3.40
N LEU A 44 -4.35 6.56 -4.08
CA LEU A 44 -3.92 5.31 -3.45
C LEU A 44 -2.82 5.54 -2.39
N ILE A 45 -1.80 6.35 -2.68
CA ILE A 45 -0.75 6.70 -1.71
C ILE A 45 -1.37 7.32 -0.45
N ASN A 46 -2.31 8.26 -0.59
CA ASN A 46 -2.97 8.89 0.55
C ASN A 46 -3.83 7.90 1.35
N GLU A 47 -4.45 6.92 0.69
CA GLU A 47 -5.20 5.86 1.37
C GLU A 47 -4.28 4.93 2.17
N ILE A 48 -3.12 4.58 1.61
CA ILE A 48 -2.09 3.77 2.28
C ILE A 48 -1.55 4.52 3.49
N ASP A 49 -1.17 5.80 3.35
CA ASP A 49 -0.69 6.65 4.43
C ASP A 49 -1.72 6.79 5.57
N ARG A 50 -3.00 7.01 5.24
CA ARG A 50 -4.07 7.03 6.25
C ARG A 50 -4.22 5.69 6.97
N THR A 51 -4.03 4.58 6.26
CA THR A 51 -4.11 3.25 6.85
C THR A 51 -2.91 2.99 7.76
N SER A 52 -1.71 3.40 7.35
CA SER A 52 -0.50 3.41 8.19
C SER A 52 -0.76 4.16 9.50
N GLN A 53 -1.22 5.41 9.41
CA GLN A 53 -1.54 6.25 10.58
C GLN A 53 -2.60 5.64 11.50
N TYR A 54 -3.59 4.92 10.95
CA TYR A 54 -4.58 4.19 11.75
C TYR A 54 -3.93 3.08 12.59
N TYR A 55 -2.96 2.37 12.01
CA TYR A 55 -2.22 1.27 12.65
C TYR A 55 -0.93 1.69 13.36
N ASN A 56 -0.72 2.98 13.63
CA ASN A 56 0.51 3.49 14.28
C ASN A 56 0.84 2.85 15.64
N TYR A 57 -0.14 2.20 16.29
CA TYR A 57 0.02 1.46 17.54
C TYR A 57 0.57 0.03 17.34
N ILE A 58 0.72 -0.41 16.09
CA ILE A 58 1.38 -1.65 15.66
C ILE A 58 2.54 -1.27 14.72
N PRO A 59 3.75 -1.02 15.26
CA PRO A 59 4.88 -0.50 14.48
C PRO A 59 5.21 -1.31 13.21
N ALA A 60 5.10 -2.65 13.26
CA ALA A 60 5.40 -3.48 12.10
C ALA A 60 4.43 -3.24 10.92
N VAL A 61 3.16 -2.94 11.19
CA VAL A 61 2.15 -2.61 10.16
C VAL A 61 2.35 -1.19 9.66
N ASP A 62 2.51 -0.24 10.60
CA ASP A 62 2.74 1.18 10.33
C ASP A 62 3.93 1.39 9.39
N HIS A 63 5.10 0.87 9.76
CA HIS A 63 6.34 0.96 8.98
C HIS A 63 6.22 0.28 7.61
N PHE A 64 5.51 -0.85 7.52
CA PHE A 64 5.31 -1.52 6.23
C PHE A 64 4.49 -0.67 5.27
N LEU A 65 3.34 -0.16 5.72
CA LEU A 65 2.46 0.65 4.90
C LEU A 65 3.12 1.99 4.53
N ASP A 66 3.86 2.60 5.47
CA ASP A 66 4.62 3.83 5.24
C ASP A 66 5.69 3.62 4.15
N ALA A 67 6.46 2.52 4.23
CA ALA A 67 7.43 2.17 3.20
C ALA A 67 6.81 1.95 1.80
N VAL A 68 5.61 1.36 1.74
CA VAL A 68 4.88 1.19 0.47
C VAL A 68 4.41 2.54 -0.09
N ALA A 69 3.92 3.43 0.77
CA ALA A 69 3.53 4.79 0.36
C ALA A 69 4.75 5.58 -0.16
N ASP A 70 5.89 5.50 0.54
CA ASP A 70 7.15 6.13 0.17
C ASP A 70 7.69 5.66 -1.18
N GLU A 71 7.60 4.36 -1.47
CA GLU A 71 7.94 3.82 -2.80
C GLU A 71 7.07 4.44 -3.89
N GLY A 72 5.76 4.57 -3.63
CA GLY A 72 4.79 5.23 -4.50
C GLY A 72 5.14 6.70 -4.74
N ILE A 73 5.47 7.44 -3.68
CA ILE A 73 5.87 8.85 -3.75
C ILE A 73 7.15 9.01 -4.58
N ALA A 74 8.18 8.23 -4.26
CA ALA A 74 9.47 8.31 -4.96
C ALA A 74 9.33 7.98 -6.45
N SER A 75 8.59 6.93 -6.78
CA SER A 75 8.38 6.47 -8.15
C SER A 75 7.54 7.45 -8.97
N SER A 76 6.43 7.95 -8.41
CA SER A 76 5.57 8.93 -9.10
C SER A 76 6.27 10.27 -9.30
N LYS A 77 7.06 10.74 -8.32
CA LYS A 77 7.88 11.96 -8.43
C LYS A 77 8.93 11.84 -9.53
N LYS A 78 9.60 10.68 -9.64
CA LYS A 78 10.56 10.42 -10.72
C LYS A 78 9.92 10.51 -12.10
N LEU A 79 8.74 9.91 -12.28
CA LEU A 79 8.00 9.96 -13.55
C LEU A 79 7.51 11.37 -13.89
N SER A 80 7.09 12.15 -12.87
CA SER A 80 6.75 13.56 -13.04
C SER A 80 7.95 14.40 -13.49
N SER A 81 9.14 14.19 -12.93
CA SER A 81 10.37 14.85 -13.39
C SER A 81 10.66 14.55 -14.86
N GLN A 82 10.56 13.28 -15.27
CA GLN A 82 10.78 12.88 -16.67
C GLN A 82 9.81 13.54 -17.64
N ARG A 83 8.52 13.66 -17.25
CA ARG A 83 7.54 14.40 -18.04
C ARG A 83 7.93 15.88 -18.18
N ASN A 84 8.33 16.52 -17.09
CA ASN A 84 8.72 17.93 -17.11
C ASN A 84 9.97 18.17 -17.97
N GLU A 85 10.97 17.29 -17.88
CA GLU A 85 12.16 17.34 -18.73
C GLU A 85 11.79 17.20 -20.22
N ALA A 86 10.88 16.29 -20.56
CA ALA A 86 10.39 16.13 -21.92
C ALA A 86 9.61 17.35 -22.42
N LEU A 87 8.83 18.00 -21.53
CA LEU A 87 8.08 19.21 -21.84
C LEU A 87 9.02 20.39 -22.13
N GLU A 88 10.06 20.58 -21.30
CA GLU A 88 11.05 21.63 -21.52
C GLU A 88 11.84 21.41 -22.81
N LEU A 89 12.20 20.15 -23.11
CA LEU A 89 12.83 19.81 -24.39
C LEU A 89 11.92 20.15 -25.58
N LEU A 90 10.63 19.80 -25.51
CA LEU A 90 9.67 20.14 -26.56
C LEU A 90 9.58 21.66 -26.76
N LYS A 91 9.48 22.44 -25.68
CA LYS A 91 9.44 23.91 -25.76
C LYS A 91 10.66 24.45 -26.48
N GLN A 92 11.85 24.03 -26.06
CA GLN A 92 13.11 24.44 -26.70
C GLN A 92 13.14 24.09 -28.19
N GLN A 93 12.76 22.86 -28.56
CA GLN A 93 12.72 22.43 -29.95
C GLN A 93 11.74 23.24 -30.80
N LEU A 94 10.58 23.60 -30.25
CA LEU A 94 9.59 24.43 -30.94
C LEU A 94 10.05 25.89 -31.08
N ASP A 95 10.73 26.43 -30.09
CA ASP A 95 11.29 27.79 -30.12
C ASP A 95 12.42 27.89 -31.17
N ASP A 96 13.34 26.92 -31.20
CA ASP A 96 14.40 26.84 -32.20
C ASP A 96 13.82 26.72 -33.61
N LEU A 97 12.81 25.85 -33.80
CA LEU A 97 12.12 25.68 -35.08
C LEU A 97 11.37 26.94 -35.51
N TYR A 98 10.78 27.68 -34.57
CA TYR A 98 10.13 28.96 -34.84
C TYR A 98 11.13 29.98 -35.38
N GLU A 99 12.31 30.06 -34.78
CA GLU A 99 13.36 30.97 -35.23
C GLU A 99 13.88 30.58 -36.63
N GLU A 100 14.08 29.30 -36.90
CA GLU A 100 14.43 28.81 -38.24
C GLU A 100 13.37 29.17 -39.29
N ARG A 101 12.08 28.96 -38.97
CA ARG A 101 10.94 29.36 -39.82
C ARG A 101 10.96 30.86 -40.08
N ARG A 102 11.24 31.68 -39.06
CA ARG A 102 11.30 33.15 -39.15
C ARG A 102 12.41 33.59 -40.10
N VAL A 103 13.61 33.03 -39.96
CA VAL A 103 14.76 33.34 -40.82
C VAL A 103 14.47 32.94 -42.27
N ALA A 104 13.99 31.72 -42.51
CA ALA A 104 13.67 31.25 -43.86
C ALA A 104 12.59 32.12 -44.55
N ARG A 105 11.61 32.59 -43.78
CA ARG A 105 10.59 33.51 -44.28
C ARG A 105 11.18 34.87 -44.68
N LEU A 106 12.06 35.44 -43.86
CA LEU A 106 12.70 36.72 -44.18
C LEU A 106 13.58 36.61 -45.42
N GLU A 107 14.36 35.53 -45.55
CA GLU A 107 15.15 35.25 -46.75
C GLU A 107 14.27 35.13 -48.01
N TYR A 108 13.14 34.44 -47.89
CA TYR A 108 12.16 34.34 -48.97
C TYR A 108 11.59 35.71 -49.35
N GLU A 109 11.16 36.51 -48.38
CA GLU A 109 10.57 37.85 -48.61
C GLU A 109 11.57 38.82 -49.27
N ASP A 110 12.85 38.78 -48.87
CA ASP A 110 13.91 39.60 -49.44
C ASP A 110 14.20 39.20 -50.90
N LEU A 111 14.44 37.91 -51.16
CA LEU A 111 14.69 37.39 -52.51
C LEU A 111 13.49 37.59 -53.44
N TYR A 112 12.27 37.43 -52.93
CA TYR A 112 11.05 37.65 -53.70
C TYR A 112 10.96 39.11 -54.16
N THR A 113 11.21 40.05 -53.25
CA THR A 113 11.20 41.49 -53.55
C THR A 113 12.28 41.86 -54.58
N GLN A 114 13.47 41.29 -54.44
CA GLN A 114 14.57 41.48 -55.39
C GLN A 114 14.18 40.99 -56.79
N TYR A 115 13.75 39.72 -56.92
CA TYR A 115 13.42 39.12 -58.22
C TYR A 115 12.22 39.78 -58.88
N LEU A 116 11.23 40.23 -58.10
CA LEU A 116 10.10 40.99 -58.61
C LEU A 116 10.56 42.34 -59.19
N THR A 117 11.45 43.04 -58.49
CA THR A 117 11.99 44.34 -58.93
C THR A 117 12.86 44.20 -60.18
N GLU A 118 13.63 43.11 -60.28
CA GLU A 118 14.49 42.80 -61.43
C GLU A 118 13.74 42.16 -62.61
N GLY A 119 12.43 41.89 -62.49
CA GLY A 119 11.61 41.28 -63.54
C GLY A 119 11.94 39.80 -63.83
N LYS A 120 12.54 39.10 -62.87
CA LYS A 120 12.96 37.69 -62.98
C LYS A 120 11.83 36.72 -62.67
N PHE A 121 10.73 36.76 -63.44
CA PHE A 121 9.51 36.00 -63.14
C PHE A 121 9.71 34.47 -63.08
N ALA A 122 10.58 33.90 -63.92
CA ALA A 122 10.88 32.46 -63.86
C ALA A 122 11.62 32.04 -62.57
N ALA A 123 12.40 32.95 -61.97
CA ALA A 123 13.08 32.70 -60.71
C ALA A 123 12.14 32.77 -59.50
N LEU A 124 11.04 33.53 -59.60
CA LEU A 124 10.00 33.61 -58.56
C LEU A 124 9.30 32.27 -58.36
N GLU A 125 8.93 31.59 -59.44
CA GLU A 125 8.26 30.28 -59.35
C GLU A 125 9.16 29.24 -58.66
N ALA A 126 10.46 29.21 -58.99
CA ALA A 126 11.42 28.34 -58.33
C ALA A 126 11.63 28.69 -56.84
N LEU A 127 11.62 29.99 -56.51
CA LEU A 127 11.74 30.48 -55.13
C LEU A 127 10.50 30.09 -54.29
N GLU A 128 9.30 30.21 -54.85
CA GLU A 128 8.04 29.80 -54.23
C GLU A 128 8.03 28.30 -53.94
N GLN A 129 8.44 27.47 -54.90
CA GLN A 129 8.52 26.02 -54.69
C GLN A 129 9.55 25.65 -53.62
N LYS A 130 10.71 26.32 -53.61
CA LYS A 130 11.72 26.11 -52.57
C LYS A 130 11.18 26.43 -51.18
N TYR A 131 10.56 27.60 -51.01
CA TYR A 131 10.04 28.03 -49.72
C TYR A 131 8.88 27.14 -49.26
N LYS A 132 8.00 26.73 -50.17
CA LYS A 132 6.96 25.74 -49.86
C LYS A 132 7.55 24.43 -49.33
N GLY A 133 8.60 23.92 -49.96
CA GLY A 133 9.32 22.73 -49.48
C GLY A 133 9.94 22.93 -48.10
N GLN A 134 10.45 24.13 -47.78
CA GLN A 134 10.95 24.45 -46.44
C GLN A 134 9.81 24.44 -45.40
N VAL A 135 8.67 25.07 -45.71
CA VAL A 135 7.49 25.09 -44.83
C VAL A 135 6.99 23.67 -44.53
N GLU A 136 6.86 22.82 -45.56
CA GLU A 136 6.48 21.41 -45.38
C GLU A 136 7.51 20.64 -44.53
N GLY A 137 8.80 20.95 -44.68
CA GLY A 137 9.88 20.43 -43.84
C GLY A 137 9.70 20.81 -42.37
N PHE A 138 9.48 22.09 -42.09
CA PHE A 138 9.25 22.57 -40.73
C PHE A 138 7.99 21.97 -40.10
N ASP A 139 6.89 21.85 -40.85
CA ASP A 139 5.66 21.21 -40.36
C ASP A 139 5.86 19.73 -40.00
N ASN A 140 6.69 19.02 -40.76
CA ASN A 140 7.05 17.64 -40.45
C ASN A 140 7.98 17.53 -39.24
N GLN A 141 8.90 18.47 -39.03
CA GLN A 141 9.75 18.53 -37.84
C GLN A 141 8.92 18.82 -36.59
N GLU A 142 8.03 19.81 -36.64
CA GLU A 142 7.12 20.13 -35.54
C GLU A 142 6.28 18.91 -35.14
N ARG A 143 5.69 18.24 -36.14
CA ARG A 143 4.92 17.01 -35.91
C ARG A 143 5.77 15.93 -35.25
N THR A 144 7.01 15.76 -35.69
CA THR A 144 7.95 14.81 -35.09
C THR A 144 8.21 15.13 -33.62
N PHE A 145 8.54 16.38 -33.29
CA PHE A 145 8.80 16.79 -31.90
C PHE A 145 7.59 16.54 -30.99
N ARG A 146 6.39 16.94 -31.44
CA ARG A 146 5.15 16.73 -30.69
C ARG A 146 4.83 15.23 -30.51
N ASN A 147 5.04 14.41 -31.54
CA ASN A 147 4.84 12.96 -31.45
C ASN A 147 5.84 12.30 -30.48
N THR A 148 7.10 12.72 -30.49
CA THR A 148 8.13 12.22 -29.56
C THR A 148 7.77 12.55 -28.11
N TYR A 149 7.32 13.78 -27.86
CA TYR A 149 6.80 14.17 -26.55
C TYR A 149 5.60 13.31 -26.14
N ASP A 150 4.58 13.21 -26.99
CA ASP A 150 3.36 12.46 -26.69
C ASP A 150 3.63 10.97 -26.39
N GLN A 151 4.54 10.34 -27.15
CA GLN A 151 4.97 8.95 -26.89
C GLN A 151 5.71 8.81 -25.55
N THR A 152 6.56 9.78 -25.23
CA THR A 152 7.30 9.81 -23.96
C THR A 152 6.34 9.92 -22.78
N VAL A 153 5.39 10.85 -22.83
CA VAL A 153 4.39 11.04 -21.77
C VAL A 153 3.43 9.86 -21.68
N THR A 154 3.01 9.28 -22.81
CA THR A 154 2.20 8.04 -22.84
C THR A 154 2.92 6.88 -22.16
N THR A 155 4.22 6.73 -22.41
CA THR A 155 5.05 5.70 -21.76
C THR A 155 5.15 5.94 -20.25
N ALA A 156 5.29 7.20 -19.82
CA ALA A 156 5.29 7.54 -18.40
C ALA A 156 3.93 7.26 -17.74
N ALA A 157 2.82 7.53 -18.42
CA ALA A 157 1.47 7.20 -17.96
C ALA A 157 1.28 5.68 -17.78
N GLN A 158 1.76 4.86 -18.72
CA GLN A 158 1.74 3.39 -18.57
C GLN A 158 2.54 2.91 -17.36
N LYS A 159 3.69 3.54 -17.08
CA LYS A 159 4.48 3.22 -15.88
C LYS A 159 3.75 3.62 -14.59
N LEU A 160 3.02 4.73 -14.58
CA LEU A 160 2.16 5.11 -13.45
C LEU A 160 1.04 4.10 -13.23
N TRP A 161 0.39 3.61 -14.29
CA TRP A 161 -0.61 2.55 -14.16
C TRP A 161 -0.04 1.24 -13.62
N ASN A 162 1.16 0.86 -14.07
CA ASN A 162 1.85 -0.31 -13.52
C ASN A 162 2.19 -0.12 -12.04
N LEU A 163 2.64 1.09 -11.65
CA LEU A 163 2.87 1.44 -10.24
C LEU A 163 1.57 1.31 -9.42
N TYR A 164 0.47 1.91 -9.89
CA TYR A 164 -0.84 1.81 -9.25
C TYR A 164 -1.25 0.34 -9.02
N ASN A 165 -1.14 -0.49 -10.06
CA ASN A 165 -1.48 -1.90 -9.97
C ASN A 165 -0.58 -2.66 -8.98
N ASN A 166 0.72 -2.39 -8.99
CA ASN A 166 1.66 -3.02 -8.06
C ASN A 166 1.37 -2.63 -6.61
N LEU A 167 1.17 -1.34 -6.33
CA LEU A 167 0.80 -0.85 -4.99
C LEU A 167 -0.51 -1.49 -4.51
N THR A 168 -1.52 -1.52 -5.37
CA THR A 168 -2.82 -2.16 -5.08
C THR A 168 -2.64 -3.63 -4.72
N LEU A 169 -1.87 -4.38 -5.51
CA LEU A 169 -1.61 -5.80 -5.27
C LEU A 169 -0.85 -6.03 -3.96
N THR A 170 0.14 -5.20 -3.65
CA THR A 170 0.89 -5.26 -2.40
C THR A 170 -0.03 -5.04 -1.19
N VAL A 171 -0.87 -4.01 -1.22
CA VAL A 171 -1.81 -3.70 -0.13
C VAL A 171 -2.87 -4.80 0.03
N GLU A 172 -3.51 -5.22 -1.06
CA GLU A 172 -4.52 -6.29 -0.98
C GLU A 172 -3.90 -7.64 -0.57
N GLY A 173 -2.67 -7.92 -1.01
CA GLY A 173 -1.93 -9.13 -0.64
C GLY A 173 -1.56 -9.21 0.84
N THR A 174 -1.54 -8.07 1.55
CA THR A 174 -1.16 -8.00 2.99
C THR A 174 -2.34 -7.73 3.91
N LYS A 175 -3.52 -7.46 3.38
CA LYS A 175 -4.73 -7.11 4.13
C LYS A 175 -5.07 -8.11 5.24
N MET A 176 -4.98 -9.41 4.96
CA MET A 176 -5.25 -10.45 5.95
C MET A 176 -4.21 -10.48 7.07
N ASP A 177 -2.94 -10.22 6.78
CA ASP A 177 -1.90 -10.14 7.79
C ASP A 177 -2.02 -8.88 8.65
N VAL A 178 -2.44 -7.76 8.07
CA VAL A 178 -2.73 -6.52 8.83
C VAL A 178 -3.86 -6.77 9.83
N LEU A 179 -4.95 -7.40 9.39
CA LEU A 179 -6.06 -7.79 10.27
C LEU A 179 -5.63 -8.83 11.31
N ALA A 180 -4.75 -9.75 10.97
CA ALA A 180 -4.21 -10.73 11.90
C ALA A 180 -3.31 -10.05 12.95
N ALA A 181 -2.48 -9.08 12.56
CA ALA A 181 -1.66 -8.31 13.47
C ALA A 181 -2.50 -7.51 14.48
N GLU A 182 -3.59 -6.87 14.04
CA GLU A 182 -4.55 -6.20 14.93
C GLU A 182 -5.20 -7.18 15.92
N GLN A 183 -5.62 -8.35 15.45
CA GLN A 183 -6.16 -9.39 16.33
C GLN A 183 -5.12 -9.90 17.33
N ILE A 184 -3.88 -10.12 16.91
CA ILE A 184 -2.78 -10.51 17.80
C ILE A 184 -2.56 -9.43 18.86
N TYR A 185 -2.56 -8.15 18.47
CA TYR A 185 -2.39 -7.03 19.41
C TYR A 185 -3.43 -7.07 20.54
N HIS A 186 -4.71 -7.26 20.20
CA HIS A 186 -5.78 -7.40 21.18
C HIS A 186 -5.66 -8.70 21.99
N LYS A 187 -5.33 -9.81 21.34
CA LYS A 187 -5.16 -11.11 22.02
C LYS A 187 -3.98 -11.12 22.98
N CYS A 188 -2.92 -10.35 22.73
CA CYS A 188 -1.83 -10.16 23.69
C CYS A 188 -2.35 -9.51 24.97
N GLN A 189 -3.20 -8.48 24.87
CA GLN A 189 -3.78 -7.82 26.04
C GLN A 189 -4.67 -8.79 26.84
N GLU A 190 -5.52 -9.58 26.16
CA GLU A 190 -6.35 -10.60 26.81
C GLU A 190 -5.49 -11.68 27.49
N ALA A 191 -4.46 -12.18 26.81
CA ALA A 191 -3.56 -13.21 27.33
C ALA A 191 -2.74 -12.73 28.52
N GLU A 192 -2.25 -11.49 28.49
CA GLU A 192 -1.55 -10.84 29.61
C GLU A 192 -2.47 -10.73 30.83
N GLU A 193 -3.76 -10.39 30.64
CA GLU A 193 -4.74 -10.34 31.71
C GLU A 193 -5.07 -11.73 32.28
N LEU A 194 -5.19 -12.75 31.42
CA LEU A 194 -5.38 -14.15 31.84
C LEU A 194 -4.20 -14.63 32.69
N LEU A 195 -2.96 -14.38 32.24
CA LEU A 195 -1.74 -14.71 32.98
C LEU A 195 -1.68 -13.94 34.30
N PHE A 196 -2.04 -12.66 34.32
CA PHE A 196 -2.06 -11.84 35.54
C PHE A 196 -3.01 -12.40 36.61
N LYS A 197 -4.21 -12.85 36.19
CA LYS A 197 -5.23 -13.44 37.08
C LYS A 197 -4.92 -14.87 37.51
N ALA A 198 -4.04 -15.57 36.80
CA ALA A 198 -3.69 -16.94 37.09
C ALA A 198 -2.85 -17.09 38.37
N THR A 199 -2.98 -18.23 39.03
CA THR A 199 -2.14 -18.60 40.16
C THR A 199 -0.70 -18.88 39.72
N GLU A 200 0.25 -18.81 40.65
CA GLU A 200 1.65 -19.13 40.35
C GLU A 200 1.84 -20.58 39.84
N ALA A 201 1.02 -21.52 40.29
CA ALA A 201 1.05 -22.89 39.79
C ALA A 201 0.64 -22.97 38.31
N GLN A 202 -0.42 -22.25 37.93
CA GLN A 202 -0.90 -22.18 36.54
C GLN A 202 0.11 -21.45 35.64
N LYS A 203 0.71 -20.35 36.10
CA LYS A 203 1.77 -19.66 35.33
C LYS A 203 2.99 -20.55 35.09
N ASN A 204 3.35 -21.38 36.07
CA ASN A 204 4.52 -22.26 35.99
C ASN A 204 4.26 -23.59 35.28
N SER A 205 3.01 -23.88 34.89
CA SER A 205 2.67 -25.04 34.10
C SER A 205 3.25 -24.94 32.68
N GLN A 206 3.19 -26.04 31.94
CA GLN A 206 3.65 -26.05 30.56
C GLN A 206 2.85 -25.08 29.70
N ALA A 207 1.51 -25.11 29.81
CA ALA A 207 0.64 -24.21 29.05
C ALA A 207 0.84 -22.73 29.45
N GLY A 208 1.08 -22.45 30.74
CA GLY A 208 1.39 -21.09 31.21
C GLY A 208 2.69 -20.53 30.64
N LYS A 209 3.75 -21.35 30.60
CA LYS A 209 5.04 -20.96 30.01
C LYS A 209 4.98 -20.80 28.49
N GLU A 210 4.25 -21.68 27.82
CA GLU A 210 4.03 -21.60 26.37
C GLU A 210 3.23 -20.35 26.01
N LEU A 211 2.14 -20.05 26.73
CA LEU A 211 1.38 -18.82 26.51
C LEU A 211 2.23 -17.57 26.77
N GLN A 212 3.00 -17.53 27.86
CA GLN A 212 3.87 -16.40 28.15
C GLN A 212 4.93 -16.18 27.06
N THR A 213 5.49 -17.27 26.53
CA THR A 213 6.46 -17.21 25.41
C THR A 213 5.77 -16.68 24.16
N ALA A 214 4.59 -17.21 23.82
CA ALA A 214 3.83 -16.77 22.65
C ALA A 214 3.42 -15.29 22.74
N VAL A 215 3.05 -14.80 23.92
CA VAL A 215 2.81 -13.36 24.16
C VAL A 215 4.06 -12.55 23.86
N ASN A 216 5.22 -12.96 24.37
CA ASN A 216 6.48 -12.24 24.15
C ASN A 216 6.87 -12.22 22.67
N ASP A 217 6.77 -13.36 21.98
CA ASP A 217 7.08 -13.48 20.56
C ASP A 217 6.13 -12.65 19.70
N ALA A 218 4.83 -12.67 20.00
CA ALA A 218 3.83 -11.84 19.35
C ALA A 218 4.10 -10.34 19.55
N ARG A 219 4.43 -9.91 20.78
CA ARG A 219 4.81 -8.53 21.07
C ARG A 219 6.08 -8.12 20.33
N ALA A 220 7.08 -9.00 20.25
CA ALA A 220 8.30 -8.74 19.49
C ALA A 220 8.00 -8.56 18.00
N ALA A 221 7.15 -9.40 17.42
CA ALA A 221 6.74 -9.31 16.02
C ALA A 221 5.96 -8.03 15.72
N LEU A 222 4.98 -7.66 16.56
CA LEU A 222 4.18 -6.44 16.38
C LEU A 222 5.02 -5.16 16.47
N ASN A 223 6.07 -5.16 17.31
CA ASN A 223 7.00 -4.04 17.47
C ASN A 223 8.23 -4.11 16.54
N GLY A 224 8.27 -5.10 15.65
CA GLY A 224 9.39 -5.28 14.73
C GLY A 224 9.41 -4.29 13.57
N GLU A 225 10.49 -4.33 12.79
CA GLU A 225 10.65 -3.51 11.57
C GLU A 225 10.27 -4.28 10.29
N THR A 226 10.02 -5.58 10.39
CA THR A 226 9.79 -6.46 9.25
C THR A 226 8.36 -6.98 9.22
N PHE A 227 7.69 -6.83 8.07
CA PHE A 227 6.35 -7.37 7.81
C PHE A 227 6.41 -8.42 6.71
N GLU A 228 6.20 -9.69 7.06
CA GLU A 228 6.22 -10.80 6.13
C GLU A 228 4.80 -11.26 5.76
N VAL A 229 4.56 -11.45 4.47
CA VAL A 229 3.26 -11.94 3.96
C VAL A 229 2.98 -13.33 4.52
N SER A 230 1.75 -13.52 4.99
CA SER A 230 1.20 -14.69 5.67
C SER A 230 1.82 -15.05 7.03
N ALA A 231 2.76 -14.26 7.56
CA ALA A 231 3.40 -14.56 8.84
C ALA A 231 2.46 -14.29 10.02
N PHE A 232 1.73 -13.17 10.01
CA PHE A 232 0.83 -12.80 11.10
C PHE A 232 -0.40 -13.70 11.15
N VAL A 233 -0.93 -14.14 10.01
CA VAL A 233 -2.03 -15.13 9.99
C VAL A 233 -1.63 -16.43 10.68
N LYS A 234 -0.46 -17.00 10.34
CA LYS A 234 0.04 -18.23 10.97
C LYS A 234 0.33 -18.05 12.45
N MET A 235 0.89 -16.89 12.81
CA MET A 235 1.15 -16.53 14.20
C MET A 235 -0.15 -16.45 14.99
N LEU A 236 -1.20 -15.85 14.43
CA LEU A 236 -2.51 -15.76 15.08
C LEU A 236 -3.10 -17.14 15.33
N GLU A 237 -3.06 -18.04 14.34
CA GLU A 237 -3.55 -19.42 14.49
C GLU A 237 -2.85 -20.15 15.63
N ALA A 238 -1.52 -20.07 15.69
CA ALA A 238 -0.74 -20.68 16.77
C ALA A 238 -1.03 -20.00 18.13
N PHE A 239 -1.14 -18.67 18.15
CA PHE A 239 -1.36 -17.92 19.37
C PHE A 239 -2.72 -18.24 20.01
N LEU A 240 -3.76 -18.40 19.19
CA LEU A 240 -5.08 -18.83 19.66
C LEU A 240 -5.05 -20.24 20.28
N GLN A 241 -4.23 -21.16 19.75
CA GLN A 241 -4.06 -22.49 20.34
C GLN A 241 -3.41 -22.43 21.73
N TYR A 242 -2.42 -21.56 21.94
CA TYR A 242 -1.81 -21.36 23.26
C TYR A 242 -2.79 -20.76 24.27
N ILE A 243 -3.60 -19.78 23.85
CA ILE A 243 -4.66 -19.20 24.70
C ILE A 243 -5.69 -20.28 25.07
N GLU A 244 -6.13 -21.10 24.12
CA GLU A 244 -7.10 -22.17 24.37
C GLU A 244 -6.54 -23.24 25.33
N ALA A 245 -5.29 -23.67 25.12
CA ALA A 245 -4.64 -24.66 25.98
C ALA A 245 -4.56 -24.17 27.43
N PHE A 246 -4.12 -22.93 27.64
CA PHE A 246 -4.05 -22.33 28.97
C PHE A 246 -5.44 -22.13 29.59
N THR A 247 -6.42 -21.68 28.79
CA THR A 247 -7.80 -21.51 29.27
C THR A 247 -8.39 -22.84 29.70
N ARG A 248 -8.17 -23.92 28.95
CA ARG A 248 -8.65 -25.26 29.30
C ARG A 248 -8.03 -25.79 30.60
N GLU A 249 -6.76 -25.52 30.84
CA GLU A 249 -6.08 -25.91 32.07
C GLU A 249 -6.56 -25.10 33.29
N THR A 250 -6.87 -23.82 33.09
CA THR A 250 -7.28 -22.91 34.16
C THR A 250 -8.78 -22.94 34.46
N THR A 251 -9.62 -23.29 33.48
CA THR A 251 -11.09 -23.42 33.60
C THR A 251 -11.56 -24.87 33.68
N GLY A 252 -10.68 -25.82 33.33
CA GLY A 252 -10.89 -27.24 33.52
C GLY A 252 -11.15 -27.54 34.99
N ILE A 253 -12.35 -28.04 35.26
CA ILE A 253 -12.83 -28.54 36.55
C ILE A 253 -11.72 -29.34 37.23
N GLY A 254 -11.35 -28.89 38.43
CA GLY A 254 -10.11 -29.24 39.09
C GLY A 254 -9.83 -30.74 39.21
N ASP A 255 -8.59 -31.10 38.89
CA ASP A 255 -7.96 -32.13 39.70
C ASP A 255 -7.91 -31.57 41.11
N ALA A 256 -8.81 -32.10 41.95
CA ALA A 256 -8.68 -31.95 43.38
C ALA A 256 -7.23 -32.27 43.71
N VAL A 257 -6.48 -31.26 44.15
CA VAL A 257 -5.42 -31.49 45.11
C VAL A 257 -6.15 -32.21 46.23
N LEU A 258 -6.04 -33.54 46.26
CA LEU A 258 -6.41 -34.37 47.40
C LEU A 258 -5.48 -33.93 48.53
N SER A 259 -5.75 -32.77 49.12
CA SER A 259 -5.42 -32.58 50.51
C SER A 259 -6.21 -33.68 51.21
N GLU A 260 -5.51 -34.66 51.77
CA GLU A 260 -6.11 -35.68 52.62
C GLU A 260 -6.89 -34.96 53.73
N VAL A 261 -8.20 -34.81 53.53
CA VAL A 261 -9.06 -34.15 54.52
C VAL A 261 -9.22 -35.14 55.66
N HIS A 262 -8.49 -34.87 56.74
CA HIS A 262 -8.64 -35.58 57.99
C HIS A 262 -9.95 -35.13 58.63
N SER A 263 -10.76 -36.09 59.07
CA SER A 263 -12.07 -35.82 59.64
C SER A 263 -12.41 -36.84 60.71
N ASP A 264 -13.25 -36.41 61.64
CA ASP A 264 -13.79 -37.29 62.68
C ASP A 264 -14.85 -38.22 62.07
N VAL A 265 -14.81 -39.48 62.49
CA VAL A 265 -15.74 -40.53 62.06
C VAL A 265 -16.65 -40.89 63.21
N TYR A 266 -17.96 -40.81 62.99
CA TYR A 266 -18.99 -41.14 63.97
C TYR A 266 -19.86 -42.30 63.49
N THR A 267 -20.48 -43.02 64.41
CA THR A 267 -21.64 -43.88 64.09
C THR A 267 -22.79 -43.04 63.54
N VAL A 268 -23.76 -43.67 62.86
CA VAL A 268 -24.98 -42.98 62.39
C VAL A 268 -25.77 -42.33 63.54
N ASN A 269 -25.59 -42.81 64.77
CA ASN A 269 -26.22 -42.28 65.98
C ASN A 269 -25.38 -41.21 66.70
N GLY A 270 -24.25 -40.76 66.12
CA GLY A 270 -23.45 -39.63 66.62
C GLY A 270 -22.37 -39.97 67.65
N VAL A 271 -22.04 -41.26 67.85
CA VAL A 271 -20.92 -41.68 68.72
C VAL A 271 -19.61 -41.60 67.94
N LEU A 272 -18.61 -40.86 68.44
CA LEU A 272 -17.29 -40.76 67.85
C LEU A 272 -16.55 -42.12 67.86
N LEU A 273 -15.97 -42.50 66.73
CA LEU A 273 -15.23 -43.75 66.53
C LEU A 273 -13.75 -43.52 66.26
N LEU A 274 -13.41 -42.57 65.37
CA LEU A 274 -12.04 -42.22 64.99
C LEU A 274 -11.92 -40.69 64.91
N TYR A 275 -10.79 -40.14 65.32
CA TYR A 275 -10.54 -38.70 65.33
C TYR A 275 -9.52 -38.34 64.24
N ALA A 276 -9.81 -37.30 63.45
CA ALA A 276 -8.94 -36.75 62.43
C ALA A 276 -8.25 -37.83 61.57
N VAL A 277 -9.04 -38.68 60.90
CA VAL A 277 -8.53 -39.69 59.97
C VAL A 277 -9.01 -39.41 58.55
N THR A 278 -8.29 -39.93 57.57
CA THR A 278 -8.75 -39.98 56.19
C THR A 278 -9.83 -41.04 56.01
N ARG A 279 -10.61 -40.93 54.93
CA ARG A 279 -11.63 -41.93 54.59
C ARG A 279 -11.03 -43.33 54.38
N ASN A 280 -9.81 -43.41 53.83
CA ASN A 280 -9.13 -44.67 53.57
C ASN A 280 -8.66 -45.34 54.86
N GLU A 281 -8.10 -44.58 55.80
CA GLU A 281 -7.74 -45.10 57.12
C GLU A 281 -8.97 -45.59 57.88
N ALA A 282 -10.09 -44.86 57.81
CA ALA A 282 -11.34 -45.28 58.40
C ALA A 282 -11.85 -46.62 57.82
N ALA A 283 -11.76 -46.81 56.50
CA ALA A 283 -12.16 -48.05 55.83
C ALA A 283 -11.28 -49.26 56.19
N GLN A 284 -10.03 -49.05 56.58
CA GLN A 284 -9.13 -50.13 56.99
C GLN A 284 -9.36 -50.58 58.45
N ILE A 285 -9.87 -49.68 59.30
CA ILE A 285 -10.02 -49.92 60.74
C ILE A 285 -11.44 -50.36 61.09
N LEU A 286 -12.45 -49.77 60.45
CA LEU A 286 -13.86 -50.01 60.76
C LEU A 286 -14.45 -51.13 59.88
N PRO A 287 -15.41 -51.91 60.40
CA PRO A 287 -16.12 -52.88 59.59
C PRO A 287 -16.97 -52.17 58.51
N ALA A 288 -17.20 -52.86 57.39
CA ALA A 288 -18.05 -52.37 56.30
C ALA A 288 -19.42 -51.92 56.83
N GLY A 289 -19.81 -50.69 56.49
CA GLY A 289 -21.02 -50.09 57.07
C GLY A 289 -21.16 -48.59 56.80
N LEU A 290 -22.27 -48.02 57.29
CA LEU A 290 -22.57 -46.61 57.15
C LEU A 290 -22.09 -45.81 58.36
N TYR A 291 -21.31 -44.76 58.12
CA TYR A 291 -20.73 -43.87 59.14
C TYR A 291 -20.99 -42.41 58.80
N VAL A 292 -20.76 -41.49 59.74
CA VAL A 292 -20.78 -40.05 59.50
C VAL A 292 -19.34 -39.53 59.48
N ILE A 293 -18.90 -38.98 58.36
CA ILE A 293 -17.54 -38.46 58.14
C ILE A 293 -17.68 -37.04 57.58
N GLY A 294 -17.10 -36.04 58.25
CA GLY A 294 -17.18 -34.65 57.80
C GLY A 294 -18.62 -34.16 57.56
N ASN A 295 -19.53 -34.46 58.50
CA ASN A 295 -20.98 -34.16 58.44
C ASN A 295 -21.77 -34.87 57.31
N SER A 296 -21.18 -35.83 56.61
CA SER A 296 -21.85 -36.60 55.56
C SER A 296 -21.98 -38.08 55.93
N LYS A 297 -23.09 -38.73 55.58
CA LYS A 297 -23.23 -40.18 55.71
C LYS A 297 -22.48 -40.87 54.59
N VAL A 298 -21.49 -41.69 54.93
CA VAL A 298 -20.58 -42.35 54.00
C VAL A 298 -20.59 -43.85 54.26
N TRP A 299 -20.78 -44.65 53.21
CA TRP A 299 -20.55 -46.08 53.28
C TRP A 299 -19.05 -46.37 53.15
N LEU A 300 -18.49 -47.10 54.11
CA LEU A 300 -17.14 -47.65 54.05
C LEU A 300 -17.24 -49.12 53.59
N PRO A 301 -16.48 -49.51 52.55
CA PRO A 301 -16.50 -50.86 51.99
C PRO A 301 -15.90 -51.92 52.92
#